data_AF-W6R3A0-F1
#
_entry.id   AF-W6R3A0-F1
#
_cell.length_a   1.000
_cell.length_b   1.000
_cell.length_c   1.000
_cell.angle_alpha   90.00
_cell.angle_beta   90.00
_cell.angle_gamma   90.00
#
_symmetry.space_group_name_H-M   'P 1'
#
loop_
_entity.id
_entity.type
_entity.pdbx_description
1 polymer ?
#
loop_
_entity_poly.entity_id
_entity_poly.type
_entity_poly.pdbx_seq_one_letter_code
_entity_poly.pdbx_strand_id
1 'polypeptide(L)'
;MASNLNREKRETQFPEKLWPDNGSIVKESTEIEKPNEKLVQNNYAYRLGVPIIPTENINSSSTVKVESPAQYHLSYNIDQAGPGVIGLKDTENLPTCFLKQCSIQNTHAFRRLQSVMHQNLVCLIEGFQSGGKFYIVYEYHHLAISLGCVATNVRFSEADIATICKEILRGVIFIHYELKTSCPLLDCSNILLISKGEVKIANIGECLMKRRSRDGIKEDIEAIGSIVTSLSDRPTHVGDPKQGLGMPSLSKLAQSFVEKANTSSSAEDLLKIERKSFFIWQTQGDVGV
;
A
#
# COMPACT_ATOMS: atom_id res chain seq x y z
N MET A 1 8.71 -51.16 26.64
CA MET A 1 8.27 -50.42 27.84
C MET A 1 7.84 -49.04 27.38
N ALA A 2 6.54 -48.75 27.43
CA ALA A 2 5.96 -47.46 27.06
C ALA A 2 5.95 -46.54 28.28
N SER A 3 6.51 -45.34 28.15
CA SER A 3 6.48 -44.31 29.18
C SER A 3 5.40 -43.27 28.85
N ASN A 4 4.30 -43.30 29.61
CA ASN A 4 3.26 -42.27 29.62
C ASN A 4 3.82 -40.97 30.20
N LEU A 5 3.91 -39.92 29.37
CA LEU A 5 4.13 -38.55 29.85
C LEU A 5 2.77 -37.85 29.96
N ASN A 6 2.27 -37.74 31.19
CA ASN A 6 1.11 -36.94 31.54
C ASN A 6 1.40 -35.47 31.22
N ARG A 7 0.73 -34.90 30.21
CA ARG A 7 0.75 -33.45 29.96
C ARG A 7 -0.37 -32.80 30.78
N GLU A 8 -0.03 -32.25 31.93
CA GLU A 8 -0.93 -31.36 32.67
C GLU A 8 -1.27 -30.14 31.80
N LYS A 9 -2.57 -29.87 31.64
CA LYS A 9 -3.06 -28.64 31.02
C LYS A 9 -2.63 -27.47 31.91
N ARG A 10 -1.89 -26.51 31.35
CA ARG A 10 -1.62 -25.24 32.03
C ARG A 10 -2.95 -24.49 32.17
N GLU A 11 -3.41 -24.29 33.41
CA GLU A 11 -4.45 -23.32 33.72
C GLU A 11 -3.86 -21.92 33.67
N THR A 12 -4.30 -21.13 32.69
CA THR A 12 -4.01 -19.70 32.63
C THR A 12 -5.01 -18.98 33.53
N GLN A 13 -4.59 -18.49 34.68
CA GLN A 13 -5.40 -17.59 35.51
C GLN A 13 -5.18 -16.14 35.06
N PHE A 14 -6.27 -15.46 34.68
CA PHE A 14 -6.25 -14.03 34.40
C PHE A 14 -6.26 -13.22 35.72
N PRO A 15 -5.51 -12.10 35.82
CA PRO A 15 -5.61 -11.21 36.97
C PRO A 15 -7.04 -10.67 37.11
N GLU A 16 -7.60 -10.67 38.32
CA GLU A 16 -9.00 -10.29 38.58
C GLU A 16 -9.35 -8.83 38.24
N LYS A 17 -8.36 -7.96 38.02
CA LYS A 17 -8.57 -6.56 37.66
C LYS A 17 -7.57 -6.10 36.59
N LEU A 18 -8.07 -5.91 35.37
CA LEU A 18 -7.28 -5.36 34.24
C LEU A 18 -7.51 -3.86 34.01
N TRP A 19 -8.36 -3.20 34.81
CA TRP A 19 -8.67 -1.77 34.66
C TRP A 19 -8.93 -1.12 36.03
N PRO A 20 -8.51 0.14 36.26
CA PRO A 20 -8.80 0.84 37.52
C PRO A 20 -10.28 1.18 37.64
N ASP A 21 -10.82 0.92 38.84
CA ASP A 21 -12.19 1.19 39.26
C ASP A 21 -12.52 2.69 39.07
N ASN A 22 -13.39 3.01 38.11
CA ASN A 22 -14.06 4.32 38.09
C ASN A 22 -15.10 4.33 39.21
N GLY A 23 -14.73 5.00 40.31
CA GLY A 23 -15.61 5.20 41.45
C GLY A 23 -16.90 5.93 41.10
N SER A 24 -18.00 5.28 41.46
CA SER A 24 -19.19 5.85 42.12
C SER A 24 -19.96 6.98 41.44
N ILE A 25 -21.13 6.65 40.87
CA ILE A 25 -22.43 7.14 41.38
C ILE A 25 -23.44 5.98 41.37
N VAL A 26 -24.01 5.71 42.55
CA VAL A 26 -25.08 4.76 42.87
C VAL A 26 -26.45 5.40 42.64
N LYS A 27 -27.43 4.63 42.14
CA LYS A 27 -28.77 4.43 42.78
C LYS A 27 -29.66 3.44 41.99
N GLU A 28 -29.65 2.22 42.53
CA GLU A 28 -30.77 1.32 42.84
C GLU A 28 -32.20 1.69 42.40
N SER A 29 -32.85 0.77 41.66
CA SER A 29 -34.18 0.24 42.02
C SER A 29 -34.51 -1.06 41.27
N THR A 30 -35.05 -1.99 42.05
CA THR A 30 -35.53 -3.35 41.77
C THR A 30 -36.78 -3.40 40.89
N GLU A 31 -36.87 -4.39 39.98
CA GLU A 31 -38.01 -5.34 39.88
C GLU A 31 -37.81 -6.34 38.72
N ILE A 32 -38.32 -7.56 38.93
CA ILE A 32 -38.18 -8.75 38.09
C ILE A 32 -39.43 -8.87 37.21
N GLU A 33 -39.29 -8.85 35.89
CA GLU A 33 -40.22 -9.51 34.97
C GLU A 33 -39.45 -10.16 33.79
N LYS A 34 -39.81 -11.40 33.46
CA LYS A 34 -39.53 -12.09 32.19
C LYS A 34 -40.87 -12.65 31.68
N PRO A 35 -41.02 -12.97 30.38
CA PRO A 35 -40.36 -12.44 29.18
C PRO A 35 -41.40 -12.02 28.11
N ASN A 36 -41.02 -11.18 27.14
CA ASN A 36 -41.77 -11.11 25.88
C ASN A 36 -40.81 -11.19 24.69
N GLU A 37 -41.03 -12.22 23.88
CA GLU A 37 -40.29 -12.50 22.66
C GLU A 37 -40.54 -11.42 21.61
N LYS A 38 -39.50 -11.20 20.79
CA LYS A 38 -39.40 -10.40 19.56
C LYS A 38 -38.96 -8.95 19.78
N LEU A 39 -37.66 -8.71 19.58
CA LEU A 39 -37.10 -7.72 18.65
C LEU A 39 -35.56 -7.78 18.67
N VAL A 40 -35.00 -8.26 17.55
CA VAL A 40 -33.80 -7.75 16.84
C VAL A 40 -32.73 -7.01 17.67
N GLN A 41 -31.55 -7.62 17.88
CA GLN A 41 -30.22 -7.06 17.55
C GLN A 41 -29.04 -7.88 18.10
N ASN A 42 -28.08 -8.13 17.20
CA ASN A 42 -26.62 -8.15 17.37
C ASN A 42 -26.02 -8.53 18.73
N ASN A 43 -25.22 -9.60 18.75
CA ASN A 43 -23.83 -9.53 19.22
C ASN A 43 -23.11 -10.84 18.89
N TYR A 44 -22.36 -10.82 17.80
CA TYR A 44 -21.40 -11.87 17.52
C TYR A 44 -20.10 -11.58 18.28
N ALA A 45 -20.03 -12.08 19.51
CA ALA A 45 -18.77 -12.28 20.19
C ALA A 45 -18.22 -13.65 19.79
N TYR A 46 -17.32 -13.70 18.80
CA TYR A 46 -16.48 -14.89 18.59
C TYR A 46 -15.03 -14.58 18.95
N ARG A 47 -14.65 -15.07 20.13
CA ARG A 47 -13.28 -15.46 20.48
C ARG A 47 -13.05 -16.87 19.95
N LEU A 48 -12.08 -17.09 19.06
CA LEU A 48 -11.58 -18.43 18.69
C LEU A 48 -10.09 -18.24 18.31
N GLY A 49 -9.09 -18.98 18.79
CA GLY A 49 -9.07 -20.39 19.13
C GLY A 49 -8.34 -21.13 18.00
N VAL A 50 -7.00 -21.08 17.96
CA VAL A 50 -6.17 -21.62 16.87
C VAL A 50 -5.83 -23.10 17.12
N PRO A 51 -6.10 -24.03 16.18
CA PRO A 51 -5.44 -25.32 16.12
C PRO A 51 -4.28 -25.31 15.11
N ILE A 52 -3.14 -25.88 15.50
CA ILE A 52 -1.92 -26.06 14.69
C ILE A 52 -1.97 -27.45 14.02
N ILE A 53 -1.79 -27.53 12.68
CA ILE A 53 -1.40 -28.78 11.97
C ILE A 53 -0.44 -28.40 10.81
N PRO A 54 0.66 -29.15 10.58
CA PRO A 54 1.80 -28.69 9.77
C PRO A 54 1.67 -28.90 8.26
N THR A 55 2.11 -27.88 7.52
CA THR A 55 2.70 -27.81 6.16
C THR A 55 2.69 -29.03 5.24
N GLU A 56 2.17 -28.82 4.01
CA GLU A 56 2.78 -29.33 2.77
C GLU A 56 2.69 -28.33 1.60
N ASN A 57 3.72 -28.42 0.73
CA ASN A 57 4.08 -27.60 -0.42
C ASN A 57 2.93 -27.19 -1.36
N ILE A 58 2.93 -25.91 -1.79
CA ILE A 58 2.10 -25.45 -2.91
C ILE A 58 3.00 -25.14 -4.10
N ASN A 59 2.93 -26.03 -5.10
CA ASN A 59 3.39 -25.78 -6.45
C ASN A 59 2.51 -24.72 -7.12
N SER A 60 3.16 -23.80 -7.83
CA SER A 60 2.56 -22.74 -8.62
C SER A 60 1.69 -23.29 -9.75
N SER A 61 0.40 -22.96 -9.74
CA SER A 61 -0.47 -23.04 -10.91
C SER A 61 -1.39 -21.83 -10.96
N SER A 62 -1.23 -21.03 -12.00
CA SER A 62 -1.95 -19.79 -12.26
C SER A 62 -3.30 -20.08 -12.91
N THR A 63 -4.34 -20.13 -12.10
CA THR A 63 -5.73 -20.01 -12.55
C THR A 63 -6.43 -19.04 -11.61
N VAL A 64 -7.23 -18.12 -12.18
CA VAL A 64 -8.11 -17.25 -11.41
C VAL A 64 -9.03 -18.15 -10.60
N LYS A 65 -8.73 -18.31 -9.32
CA LYS A 65 -9.58 -19.05 -8.42
C LYS A 65 -10.78 -18.15 -8.10
N VAL A 66 -11.98 -18.67 -8.33
CA VAL A 66 -13.21 -18.05 -7.85
C VAL A 66 -13.27 -18.34 -6.35
N GLU A 67 -12.45 -17.64 -5.56
CA GLU A 67 -12.39 -17.79 -4.11
C GLU A 67 -13.28 -16.73 -3.43
N SER A 68 -14.07 -17.20 -2.47
CA SER A 68 -15.06 -16.40 -1.73
C SER A 68 -14.38 -15.52 -0.67
N PRO A 69 -14.92 -14.33 -0.32
CA PRO A 69 -14.45 -13.49 0.78
C PRO A 69 -14.52 -14.17 2.15
N ALA A 70 -15.12 -15.37 2.24
CA ALA A 70 -15.06 -16.22 3.43
C ALA A 70 -13.61 -16.54 3.87
N GLN A 71 -12.62 -16.40 2.98
CA GLN A 71 -11.20 -16.58 3.31
C GLN A 71 -10.55 -15.37 4.00
N TYR A 72 -11.27 -14.26 4.19
CA TYR A 72 -10.70 -13.04 4.76
C TYR A 72 -11.55 -12.53 5.93
N HIS A 73 -10.94 -12.45 7.11
CA HIS A 73 -11.52 -11.73 8.24
C HIS A 73 -11.25 -10.25 8.11
N LEU A 74 -12.26 -9.49 7.66
CA LEU A 74 -12.16 -8.05 7.44
C LEU A 74 -12.18 -7.26 8.76
N SER A 75 -11.39 -6.21 8.82
CA SER A 75 -11.15 -5.39 10.00
C SER A 75 -11.31 -3.89 9.66
N TYR A 76 -10.36 -3.05 10.10
CA TYR A 76 -10.43 -1.59 10.00
C TYR A 76 -10.23 -1.04 8.58
N ASN A 77 -10.89 0.08 8.28
CA ASN A 77 -10.66 0.87 7.07
C ASN A 77 -9.35 1.67 7.20
N ILE A 78 -8.55 1.66 6.14
CA ILE A 78 -7.32 2.44 6.05
C ILE A 78 -7.16 3.02 4.63
N ASP A 79 -6.23 3.95 4.47
CA ASP A 79 -5.78 4.43 3.17
C ASP A 79 -4.35 3.95 2.90
N GLN A 80 -4.17 3.17 1.83
CA GLN A 80 -2.85 2.76 1.32
C GLN A 80 -2.84 3.03 -0.19
N ALA A 81 -2.74 4.32 -0.54
CA ALA A 81 -2.96 4.88 -1.88
C ALA A 81 -4.42 4.69 -2.34
N GLY A 82 -5.34 5.19 -1.52
CA GLY A 82 -6.78 5.09 -1.67
C GLY A 82 -7.40 4.14 -0.63
N PRO A 83 -8.72 4.29 -0.40
CA PRO A 83 -9.41 3.60 0.68
C PRO A 83 -9.49 2.08 0.44
N GLY A 84 -9.39 1.33 1.52
CA GLY A 84 -9.61 -0.11 1.55
C GLY A 84 -9.72 -0.63 2.98
N VAL A 85 -9.66 -1.95 3.13
CA VAL A 85 -9.89 -2.63 4.42
C VAL A 85 -8.72 -3.55 4.72
N ILE A 86 -8.24 -3.55 5.96
CA ILE A 86 -7.32 -4.57 6.44
C ILE A 86 -8.08 -5.90 6.56
N GLY A 87 -7.52 -6.97 5.99
CA GLY A 87 -8.02 -8.33 6.17
C GLY A 87 -6.95 -9.24 6.78
N LEU A 88 -7.40 -10.27 7.48
CA LEU A 88 -6.57 -11.41 7.87
C LEU A 88 -6.98 -12.60 7.02
N LYS A 89 -6.06 -13.17 6.26
CA LYS A 89 -6.35 -14.37 5.45
C LYS A 89 -6.51 -15.58 6.35
N ASP A 90 -7.57 -16.36 6.20
CA ASP A 90 -7.87 -17.56 6.99
C ASP A 90 -6.94 -18.73 6.63
N THR A 91 -5.68 -18.65 7.08
CA THR A 91 -4.64 -19.67 6.94
C THR A 91 -3.80 -19.76 8.22
N GLU A 92 -2.88 -20.73 8.30
CA GLU A 92 -2.09 -21.10 9.50
C GLU A 92 -1.39 -19.92 10.21
N ASN A 93 -1.15 -18.80 9.52
CA ASN A 93 -0.47 -17.62 10.08
C ASN A 93 -1.31 -16.33 10.09
N LEU A 94 -2.59 -16.41 9.69
CA LEU A 94 -3.49 -15.26 9.58
C LEU A 94 -2.84 -14.00 8.97
N PRO A 95 -2.16 -14.10 7.81
CA PRO A 95 -1.36 -12.98 7.32
C PRO A 95 -2.25 -11.78 7.02
N THR A 96 -1.77 -10.61 7.45
CA THR A 96 -2.44 -9.33 7.22
C THR A 96 -2.28 -8.90 5.76
N CYS A 97 -3.38 -8.50 5.15
CA CYS A 97 -3.43 -8.00 3.79
C CYS A 97 -4.32 -6.76 3.68
N PHE A 98 -4.23 -6.06 2.56
CA PHE A 98 -5.04 -4.88 2.27
C PHE A 98 -5.97 -5.16 1.08
N LEU A 99 -7.28 -5.09 1.32
CA LEU A 99 -8.29 -5.35 0.30
C LEU A 99 -8.87 -4.05 -0.23
N LYS A 100 -8.88 -3.92 -1.55
CA LYS A 100 -9.56 -2.83 -2.26
C LYS A 100 -10.65 -3.39 -3.15
N GLN A 101 -11.82 -2.76 -3.11
CA GLN A 101 -12.83 -2.99 -4.12
C GLN A 101 -12.38 -2.30 -5.42
N CYS A 102 -12.38 -3.01 -6.55
CA CYS A 102 -12.06 -2.42 -7.84
C CYS A 102 -13.12 -1.39 -8.25
N SER A 103 -12.67 -0.31 -8.87
CA SER A 103 -13.53 0.58 -9.65
C SER A 103 -13.98 -0.09 -10.95
N ILE A 104 -13.09 -0.84 -11.59
CA ILE A 104 -13.32 -1.51 -12.87
C ILE A 104 -14.12 -2.79 -12.66
N GLN A 105 -15.35 -2.82 -13.18
CA GLN A 105 -16.25 -3.98 -13.14
C GLN A 105 -16.25 -4.78 -14.47
N ASN A 106 -15.11 -4.82 -15.15
CA ASN A 106 -14.94 -5.52 -16.43
C ASN A 106 -14.26 -6.88 -16.22
N THR A 107 -15.02 -7.97 -16.35
CA THR A 107 -14.52 -9.33 -16.16
C THR A 107 -13.36 -9.70 -17.10
N HIS A 108 -13.36 -9.22 -18.35
CA HIS A 108 -12.27 -9.49 -19.29
C HIS A 108 -10.96 -8.81 -18.89
N ALA A 109 -11.04 -7.58 -18.39
CA ALA A 109 -9.89 -6.87 -17.84
C ALA A 109 -9.40 -7.55 -16.55
N PHE A 110 -10.33 -7.93 -15.67
CA PHE A 110 -10.03 -8.57 -14.38
C PHE A 110 -9.29 -9.91 -14.53
N ARG A 111 -9.59 -10.69 -15.57
CA ARG A 111 -8.89 -11.96 -15.89
C ARG A 111 -7.39 -11.81 -16.15
N ARG A 112 -6.89 -10.59 -16.32
CA ARG A 112 -5.46 -10.30 -16.51
C ARG A 112 -4.71 -10.08 -15.20
N LEU A 113 -5.42 -9.99 -14.08
CA LEU A 113 -4.79 -9.94 -12.78
C LEU A 113 -4.01 -11.23 -12.53
N GLN A 114 -2.81 -11.05 -12.02
CA GLN A 114 -1.90 -12.10 -11.60
C GLN A 114 -1.11 -11.57 -10.41
N SER A 115 -0.66 -12.45 -9.52
CA SER A 115 0.20 -12.04 -8.42
C SER A 115 1.46 -11.37 -8.97
N VAL A 116 1.86 -10.25 -8.35
CA VAL A 116 3.02 -9.46 -8.75
C VAL A 116 3.79 -9.07 -7.51
N MET A 117 5.07 -9.43 -7.48
CA MET A 117 5.99 -9.09 -6.40
C MET A 117 7.24 -8.43 -7.00
N HIS A 118 7.56 -7.23 -6.53
CA HIS A 118 8.76 -6.48 -6.91
C HIS A 118 9.10 -5.52 -5.76
N GLN A 119 10.40 -5.25 -5.54
CA GLN A 119 10.88 -4.35 -4.47
C GLN A 119 10.14 -3.00 -4.48
N ASN A 120 10.01 -2.40 -5.65
CA ASN A 120 9.42 -1.06 -5.82
C ASN A 120 7.93 -1.06 -6.16
N LEU A 121 7.23 -2.18 -5.97
CA LEU A 121 5.77 -2.25 -6.10
C LEU A 121 5.18 -2.68 -4.76
N VAL A 122 3.95 -2.25 -4.49
CA VAL A 122 3.12 -2.92 -3.49
C VAL A 122 2.71 -4.27 -4.08
N CYS A 123 3.08 -5.35 -3.39
CA CYS A 123 2.80 -6.71 -3.83
C CYS A 123 1.30 -6.91 -4.03
N LEU A 124 0.92 -7.36 -5.23
CA LEU A 124 -0.44 -7.84 -5.51
C LEU A 124 -0.45 -9.33 -5.20
N ILE A 125 -1.26 -9.71 -4.21
CA ILE A 125 -1.39 -11.09 -3.76
C ILE A 125 -2.34 -11.84 -4.69
N GLU A 126 -3.57 -11.34 -4.82
CA GLU A 126 -4.59 -11.95 -5.66
C GLU A 126 -5.72 -10.99 -6.00
N GLY A 127 -6.64 -11.43 -6.86
CA GLY A 127 -7.91 -10.76 -7.10
C GLY A 127 -9.02 -11.79 -7.21
N PHE A 128 -10.17 -11.49 -6.60
CA PHE A 128 -11.34 -12.36 -6.63
C PHE A 128 -12.64 -11.58 -6.88
N GLN A 129 -13.69 -12.31 -7.22
CA GLN A 129 -15.03 -11.75 -7.39
C GLN A 129 -15.96 -12.29 -6.31
N SER A 130 -16.74 -11.41 -5.69
CA SER A 130 -17.78 -11.80 -4.75
C SER A 130 -18.93 -10.81 -4.67
N GLY A 131 -20.15 -11.34 -4.55
CA GLY A 131 -21.37 -10.53 -4.50
C GLY A 131 -21.49 -9.59 -5.70
N GLY A 132 -21.05 -10.03 -6.89
CA GLY A 132 -21.04 -9.22 -8.11
C GLY A 132 -19.98 -8.12 -8.17
N LYS A 133 -19.09 -8.02 -7.16
CA LYS A 133 -18.03 -7.03 -7.08
C LYS A 133 -16.66 -7.68 -7.21
N PHE A 134 -15.70 -6.94 -7.76
CA PHE A 134 -14.30 -7.34 -7.84
C PHE A 134 -13.48 -6.75 -6.71
N TYR A 135 -12.58 -7.56 -6.16
CA TYR A 135 -11.66 -7.17 -5.10
C TYR A 135 -10.24 -7.52 -5.49
N ILE A 136 -9.28 -6.66 -5.14
CA ILE A 136 -7.85 -6.93 -5.24
C ILE A 136 -7.26 -6.93 -3.84
N VAL A 137 -6.43 -7.92 -3.58
CA VAL A 137 -5.71 -8.10 -2.33
C VAL A 137 -4.26 -7.75 -2.55
N TYR A 138 -3.76 -6.80 -1.76
CA TYR A 138 -2.38 -6.36 -1.72
C TYR A 138 -1.72 -6.76 -0.41
N GLU A 139 -0.39 -6.76 -0.37
CA GLU A 139 0.32 -6.73 0.91
C GLU A 139 -0.07 -5.47 1.71
N TYR A 140 -0.19 -5.64 3.02
CA TYR A 140 -0.42 -4.54 3.93
C TYR A 140 0.91 -3.99 4.44
N HIS A 141 1.10 -2.68 4.35
CA HIS A 141 2.24 -1.97 4.90
C HIS A 141 1.82 -1.11 6.09
N HIS A 142 2.35 -1.44 7.27
CA HIS A 142 2.14 -0.64 8.47
C HIS A 142 2.79 0.74 8.30
N LEU A 143 2.00 1.81 8.48
CA LEU A 143 2.41 3.22 8.29
C LEU A 143 2.89 3.56 6.87
N ALA A 144 2.26 2.99 5.84
CA ALA A 144 2.44 3.51 4.49
C ALA A 144 1.82 4.91 4.36
N ILE A 145 2.58 5.88 3.84
CA ILE A 145 2.11 7.25 3.60
C ILE A 145 2.42 7.60 2.15
N SER A 146 1.46 8.18 1.42
CA SER A 146 1.70 8.61 0.04
C SER A 146 2.59 9.85 -0.02
N LEU A 147 3.35 9.99 -1.10
CA LEU A 147 4.12 11.21 -1.34
C LEU A 147 3.21 12.43 -1.44
N GLY A 148 1.98 12.29 -1.93
CA GLY A 148 0.99 13.38 -1.97
C GLY A 148 0.69 13.93 -0.56
N CYS A 149 0.61 13.06 0.44
CA CYS A 149 0.45 13.49 1.83
C CYS A 149 1.74 14.11 2.39
N VAL A 150 2.89 13.49 2.14
CA VAL A 150 4.18 13.92 2.73
C VAL A 150 4.66 15.24 2.12
N ALA A 151 4.53 15.43 0.80
CA ALA A 151 5.00 16.61 0.08
C ALA A 151 4.35 17.91 0.54
N THR A 152 3.16 17.85 1.14
CA THR A 152 2.52 19.05 1.71
C THR A 152 3.18 19.55 2.99
N ASN A 153 3.91 18.69 3.72
CA ASN A 153 4.48 18.99 5.04
C ASN A 153 6.00 18.87 5.10
N VAL A 154 6.62 18.21 4.12
CA VAL A 154 8.06 17.94 4.09
C VAL A 154 8.67 18.58 2.86
N ARG A 155 9.79 19.26 3.06
CA ARG A 155 10.62 19.76 1.98
C ARG A 155 11.65 18.70 1.60
N PHE A 156 11.49 18.10 0.43
CA PHE A 156 12.45 17.15 -0.11
C PHE A 156 13.70 17.88 -0.61
N SER A 157 14.88 17.34 -0.28
CA SER A 157 16.12 17.74 -0.92
C SER A 157 16.20 17.15 -2.33
N GLU A 158 17.12 17.67 -3.14
CA GLU A 158 17.32 17.14 -4.48
C GLU A 158 17.83 15.69 -4.50
N ALA A 159 18.60 15.31 -3.48
CA ALA A 159 19.05 13.94 -3.28
C ALA A 159 17.87 13.00 -2.93
N ASP A 160 16.91 13.48 -2.13
CA ASP A 160 15.70 12.71 -1.81
C ASP A 160 14.85 12.47 -3.06
N ILE A 161 14.62 13.53 -3.84
CA ILE A 161 13.85 13.45 -5.09
C ILE A 161 14.55 12.50 -6.07
N ALA A 162 15.87 12.59 -6.22
CA ALA A 162 16.63 11.67 -7.08
C ALA A 162 16.48 10.21 -6.63
N THR A 163 16.54 9.95 -5.32
CA THR A 163 16.35 8.61 -4.75
C THR A 163 14.95 8.08 -5.01
N ILE A 164 13.93 8.90 -4.79
CA ILE A 164 12.52 8.57 -5.10
C ILE A 164 12.36 8.24 -6.58
N CYS A 165 12.86 9.08 -7.48
CA CYS A 165 12.78 8.86 -8.92
C CYS A 165 13.47 7.58 -9.35
N LYS A 166 14.63 7.26 -8.78
CA LYS A 166 15.35 6.01 -9.06
C LYS A 166 14.51 4.78 -8.73
N GLU A 167 13.90 4.76 -7.56
CA GLU A 167 13.08 3.63 -7.12
C GLU A 167 11.77 3.53 -7.94
N ILE A 168 11.16 4.67 -8.30
CA ILE A 168 10.01 4.71 -9.22
C ILE A 168 10.41 4.15 -10.59
N LEU A 169 11.55 4.60 -11.15
CA LEU A 169 12.03 4.14 -12.46
C LEU A 169 12.26 2.63 -12.48
N ARG A 170 12.83 2.05 -11.41
CA ARG A 170 12.98 0.59 -11.28
C ARG A 170 11.63 -0.13 -11.33
N GLY A 171 10.63 0.38 -10.62
CA GLY A 171 9.27 -0.15 -10.67
C GLY A 171 8.64 -0.04 -12.06
N VAL A 172 8.74 1.13 -12.70
CA VAL A 172 8.19 1.38 -14.03
C VAL A 172 8.85 0.52 -15.11
N ILE A 173 10.17 0.34 -15.06
CA ILE A 173 10.90 -0.58 -15.94
C ILE A 173 10.33 -1.99 -15.83
N PHE A 174 10.15 -2.49 -14.61
CA PHE A 174 9.54 -3.80 -14.38
C PHE A 174 8.12 -3.88 -14.96
N ILE A 175 7.28 -2.85 -14.76
CA ILE A 175 5.92 -2.78 -15.33
C ILE A 175 5.95 -2.82 -16.87
N HIS A 176 6.83 -2.03 -17.48
CA HIS A 176 6.91 -1.89 -18.93
C HIS A 176 7.49 -3.12 -19.60
N TYR A 177 8.52 -3.75 -19.04
CA TYR A 177 9.23 -4.85 -19.70
C TYR A 177 8.71 -6.22 -19.29
N GLU A 178 8.57 -6.47 -17.99
CA GLU A 178 8.16 -7.79 -17.48
C GLU A 178 6.65 -7.96 -17.53
N LEU A 179 5.89 -6.99 -17.00
CA LEU A 179 4.42 -7.08 -16.99
C LEU A 179 3.78 -6.68 -18.33
N LYS A 180 4.58 -6.08 -19.23
CA LYS A 180 4.17 -5.62 -20.55
C LYS A 180 2.90 -4.76 -20.51
N THR A 181 2.81 -3.82 -19.57
CA THR A 181 1.67 -2.89 -19.43
C THR A 181 2.15 -1.46 -19.14
N SER A 182 1.23 -0.52 -18.96
CA SER A 182 1.49 0.85 -18.48
C SER A 182 0.84 1.08 -17.11
N CYS A 183 1.27 2.15 -16.42
CA CYS A 183 0.93 2.53 -15.06
C CYS A 183 0.16 3.87 -15.01
N PRO A 184 -1.11 3.91 -15.43
CA PRO A 184 -1.86 5.15 -15.64
C PRO A 184 -2.14 5.96 -14.36
N LEU A 185 -1.94 5.37 -13.17
CA LEU A 185 -2.15 6.02 -11.88
C LEU A 185 -0.83 6.51 -11.29
N LEU A 186 0.22 6.66 -12.09
CA LEU A 186 1.53 7.06 -11.60
C LEU A 186 1.51 8.55 -11.19
N ASP A 187 1.26 8.83 -9.92
CA ASP A 187 1.30 10.18 -9.34
C ASP A 187 1.75 10.12 -7.87
N CYS A 188 1.93 11.29 -7.24
CA CYS A 188 2.38 11.36 -5.84
C CYS A 188 1.42 10.64 -4.86
N SER A 189 0.13 10.53 -5.16
CA SER A 189 -0.84 9.85 -4.28
C SER A 189 -0.71 8.33 -4.35
N ASN A 190 -0.12 7.80 -5.42
CA ASN A 190 0.08 6.38 -5.67
C ASN A 190 1.52 5.91 -5.44
N ILE A 191 2.43 6.81 -5.06
CA ILE A 191 3.76 6.44 -4.57
C ILE A 191 3.75 6.45 -3.04
N LEU A 192 4.05 5.31 -2.43
CA LEU A 192 4.09 5.14 -0.99
C LEU A 192 5.52 5.16 -0.47
N LEU A 193 5.72 5.91 0.61
CA LEU A 193 6.83 5.74 1.54
C LEU A 193 6.37 4.82 2.66
N ILE A 194 7.09 3.72 2.88
CA ILE A 194 6.81 2.78 3.97
C ILE A 194 7.81 2.98 5.12
N SER A 195 7.58 2.32 6.26
CA SER A 195 8.28 2.55 7.54
C SER A 195 9.82 2.50 7.51
N LYS A 196 10.43 1.89 6.49
CA LYS A 196 11.89 1.83 6.30
C LYS A 196 12.44 2.84 5.28
N GLY A 197 11.61 3.76 4.80
CA GLY A 197 11.96 4.71 3.74
C GLY A 197 11.96 4.11 2.33
N GLU A 198 11.50 2.87 2.17
CA GLU A 198 11.38 2.25 0.86
C GLU A 198 10.23 2.90 0.06
N VAL A 199 10.46 3.06 -1.25
CA VAL A 199 9.53 3.68 -2.18
C VAL A 199 8.83 2.60 -3.00
N LYS A 200 7.50 2.56 -2.94
CA LYS A 200 6.67 1.57 -3.65
C LYS A 200 5.56 2.22 -4.47
N ILE A 201 5.40 1.76 -5.71
CA ILE A 201 4.26 2.11 -6.57
C ILE A 201 3.07 1.24 -6.16
N ALA A 202 1.95 1.87 -5.82
CA ALA A 202 0.72 1.20 -5.43
C ALA A 202 -0.19 0.90 -6.63
N ASN A 203 -1.30 0.20 -6.37
CA ASN A 203 -2.40 0.00 -7.32
C ASN A 203 -2.01 -0.68 -8.65
N ILE A 204 -1.00 -1.57 -8.61
CA ILE A 204 -0.53 -2.31 -9.79
C ILE A 204 -1.64 -3.16 -10.45
N GLY A 205 -2.67 -3.55 -9.70
CA GLY A 205 -3.81 -4.28 -10.27
C GLY A 205 -4.53 -3.49 -11.36
N GLU A 206 -4.63 -2.16 -11.23
CA GLU A 206 -5.23 -1.32 -12.28
C GLU A 206 -4.37 -1.25 -13.54
N CYS A 207 -3.05 -1.28 -13.38
CA CYS A 207 -2.08 -1.36 -14.46
C CYS A 207 -2.24 -2.68 -15.23
N LEU A 208 -2.37 -3.80 -14.50
CA LEU A 208 -2.59 -5.13 -15.07
C LEU A 208 -3.94 -5.28 -15.76
N MET A 209 -4.93 -4.47 -15.41
CA MET A 209 -6.25 -4.47 -16.07
C MET A 209 -6.26 -3.66 -17.38
N LYS A 210 -5.27 -2.79 -17.64
CA LYS A 210 -5.13 -2.05 -18.91
C LYS A 210 -4.25 -2.74 -19.95
N ARG A 211 -4.62 -2.64 -21.23
CA ARG A 211 -3.79 -3.14 -22.32
C ARG A 211 -2.60 -2.21 -22.52
N ARG A 212 -1.46 -2.80 -22.89
CA ARG A 212 -0.28 -2.03 -23.30
C ARG A 212 -0.62 -1.12 -24.47
N SER A 213 -0.26 0.15 -24.35
CA SER A 213 -0.21 1.10 -25.46
C SER A 213 1.13 1.84 -25.42
N ARG A 214 1.59 2.31 -26.59
CA ARG A 214 2.80 3.16 -26.64
C ARG A 214 2.54 4.51 -25.97
N ASP A 215 1.34 5.04 -26.14
CA ASP A 215 0.92 6.30 -25.51
C ASP A 215 0.94 6.17 -23.99
N GLY A 216 0.48 5.04 -23.43
CA GLY A 216 0.51 4.80 -21.99
C GLY A 216 1.93 4.73 -21.42
N ILE A 217 2.90 4.19 -22.17
CA ILE A 217 4.31 4.19 -21.74
C ILE A 217 4.86 5.62 -21.70
N LYS A 218 4.50 6.44 -22.70
CA LYS A 218 4.91 7.85 -22.76
C LYS A 218 4.28 8.65 -21.62
N GLU A 219 2.98 8.45 -21.36
CA GLU A 219 2.25 9.03 -20.23
C GLU A 219 2.91 8.68 -18.89
N ASP A 220 3.31 7.43 -18.68
CA ASP A 220 4.02 7.02 -17.45
C ASP A 220 5.35 7.78 -17.28
N ILE A 221 6.11 7.97 -18.37
CA ILE A 221 7.39 8.68 -18.33
C ILE A 221 7.18 10.17 -18.01
N GLU A 222 6.21 10.81 -18.66
CA GLU A 222 5.82 12.21 -18.40
C GLU A 222 5.32 12.39 -16.95
N ALA A 223 4.60 11.40 -16.42
CA ALA A 223 4.12 11.41 -15.06
C ALA A 223 5.25 11.41 -14.02
N ILE A 224 6.38 10.73 -14.29
CA ILE A 224 7.57 10.81 -13.42
C ILE A 224 8.14 12.23 -13.39
N GLY A 225 8.15 12.94 -14.52
CA GLY A 225 8.54 14.36 -14.56
C GLY A 225 7.58 15.26 -13.78
N SER A 226 6.29 14.94 -13.81
CA SER A 226 5.27 15.63 -13.01
C SER A 226 5.49 15.41 -11.51
N ILE A 227 5.84 14.19 -11.09
CA ILE A 227 6.21 13.90 -9.69
C ILE A 227 7.42 14.72 -9.25
N VAL A 228 8.48 14.82 -10.06
CA VAL A 228 9.66 15.67 -9.74
C VAL A 228 9.24 17.12 -9.53
N THR A 229 8.37 17.63 -10.39
CA THR A 229 7.84 18.99 -10.26
C THR A 229 7.08 19.14 -8.94
N SER A 230 6.12 18.26 -8.66
CA SER A 230 5.33 18.30 -7.42
C SER A 230 6.15 18.19 -6.13
N LEU A 231 7.24 17.40 -6.12
CA LEU A 231 8.11 17.26 -4.95
C LEU A 231 9.08 18.45 -4.79
N SER A 232 9.38 19.14 -5.89
CA SER A 232 10.24 20.33 -5.88
C SER A 232 9.49 21.60 -5.46
N ASP A 233 8.17 21.60 -5.64
CA ASP A 233 7.30 22.67 -5.22
C ASP A 233 7.35 22.81 -3.70
N ARG A 234 7.85 23.96 -3.24
CA ARG A 234 7.89 24.26 -1.80
C ARG A 234 6.45 24.52 -1.36
N PRO A 235 5.95 23.84 -0.31
CA PRO A 235 4.71 24.26 0.30
C PRO A 235 4.86 25.72 0.70
N THR A 236 4.08 26.62 0.09
CA THR A 236 3.94 27.98 0.59
C THR A 236 3.31 27.83 1.96
N HIS A 237 4.12 28.01 3.00
CA HIS A 237 3.64 27.96 4.37
C HIS A 237 2.52 28.99 4.49
N VAL A 238 1.29 28.51 4.73
CA VAL A 238 0.12 29.35 5.00
C VAL A 238 0.41 30.10 6.30
N GLY A 239 1.01 31.29 6.19
CA GLY A 239 1.49 32.04 7.33
C GLY A 239 2.41 33.21 7.00
N ASP A 240 3.04 33.23 5.81
CA ASP A 240 3.89 34.35 5.41
C ASP A 240 3.31 35.11 4.21
N PRO A 241 2.48 36.15 4.42
CA PRO A 241 1.82 36.91 3.36
C PRO A 241 2.78 37.76 2.49
N LYS A 242 4.11 37.59 2.65
CA LYS A 242 5.14 38.36 1.94
C LYS A 242 6.00 37.56 0.96
N GLN A 243 5.81 36.25 0.83
CA GLN A 243 6.45 35.49 -0.26
C GLN A 243 5.51 35.46 -1.46
N GLY A 244 5.80 36.34 -2.43
CA GLY A 244 5.04 36.48 -3.65
C GLY A 244 4.92 35.18 -4.44
N LEU A 245 3.98 35.19 -5.38
CA LEU A 245 3.75 34.20 -6.44
C LEU A 245 5.02 33.96 -7.27
N GLY A 246 6.03 33.33 -6.70
CA GLY A 246 7.20 32.85 -7.38
C GLY A 246 6.92 31.43 -7.85
N MET A 247 6.90 31.22 -9.16
CA MET A 247 6.93 29.87 -9.73
C MET A 247 8.02 29.07 -9.01
N PRO A 248 7.74 27.82 -8.61
CA PRO A 248 8.73 26.95 -8.01
C PRO A 248 9.92 26.83 -8.98
N SER A 249 11.06 27.43 -8.60
CA SER A 249 12.25 27.36 -9.45
C SER A 249 12.88 26.00 -9.23
N LEU A 250 12.55 25.05 -10.11
CA LEU A 250 13.25 23.78 -10.24
C LEU A 250 14.76 24.05 -10.28
N SER A 251 15.56 23.17 -9.67
CA SER A 251 16.99 23.17 -9.91
C SER A 251 17.24 22.92 -11.40
N LYS A 252 18.43 23.32 -11.90
CA LYS A 252 18.81 23.04 -13.30
C LYS A 252 18.78 21.54 -13.63
N LEU A 253 19.09 20.70 -12.65
CA LEU A 253 19.15 19.25 -12.82
C LEU A 253 17.74 18.65 -12.81
N ALA A 254 16.84 19.08 -11.92
CA ALA A 254 15.43 18.70 -11.95
C ALA A 254 14.75 19.18 -13.24
N GLN A 255 15.03 20.40 -13.69
CA GLN A 255 14.50 20.94 -14.95
C GLN A 255 14.97 20.12 -16.15
N SER A 256 16.27 19.80 -16.23
CA SER A 256 16.81 18.94 -17.30
C SER A 256 16.21 17.54 -17.27
N PHE A 257 15.96 16.97 -16.09
CA PHE A 257 15.30 15.68 -15.95
C PHE A 257 13.84 15.74 -16.47
N VAL A 258 13.07 16.77 -16.11
CA VAL A 258 11.69 16.95 -16.57
C VAL A 258 11.61 17.14 -18.08
N GLU A 259 12.47 17.98 -18.66
CA GLU A 259 12.57 18.15 -20.13
C GLU A 259 12.88 16.82 -20.83
N LYS A 260 13.74 16.00 -20.20
CA LYS A 260 14.08 14.70 -20.72
C LYS A 260 12.94 13.70 -20.60
N ALA A 261 12.18 13.72 -19.50
CA ALA A 261 10.98 12.89 -19.34
C ALA A 261 9.98 13.15 -20.48
N ASN A 262 9.79 14.42 -20.86
CA ASN A 262 8.89 14.80 -21.96
C ASN A 262 9.36 14.38 -23.35
N THR A 263 10.64 14.05 -23.52
CA THR A 263 11.24 13.67 -24.82
C THR A 263 11.67 12.21 -24.90
N SER A 264 11.67 11.48 -23.78
CA SER A 264 12.13 10.10 -23.71
C SER A 264 11.04 9.11 -24.11
N SER A 265 11.46 7.99 -24.71
CA SER A 265 10.56 6.91 -25.12
C SER A 265 10.58 5.71 -24.18
N SER A 266 11.51 5.67 -23.21
CA SER A 266 11.66 4.60 -22.22
C SER A 266 12.09 5.12 -20.85
N ALA A 267 11.76 4.37 -19.79
CA ALA A 267 12.19 4.66 -18.43
C ALA A 267 13.71 4.40 -18.23
N GLU A 268 14.29 3.46 -18.97
CA GLU A 268 15.73 3.18 -18.97
C GLU A 268 16.56 4.39 -19.37
N ASP A 269 16.06 5.18 -20.33
CA ASP A 269 16.77 6.38 -20.79
C ASP A 269 16.84 7.45 -19.70
N LEU A 270 15.82 7.55 -18.85
CA LEU A 270 15.84 8.40 -17.66
C LEU A 270 16.77 7.85 -16.58
N LEU A 271 16.79 6.52 -16.36
CA LEU A 271 17.64 5.90 -15.35
C LEU A 271 19.14 6.05 -15.66
N LYS A 272 19.53 6.04 -16.95
CA LYS A 272 20.92 6.32 -17.38
C LYS A 272 21.40 7.71 -16.99
N ILE A 273 20.49 8.68 -16.88
CA ILE A 273 20.80 10.07 -16.52
C ILE A 273 20.91 10.22 -15.01
N GLU A 274 20.04 9.56 -14.24
CA GLU A 274 20.20 9.48 -12.78
C GLU A 274 21.61 9.00 -12.42
N ARG A 275 22.11 7.95 -13.09
CA ARG A 275 23.48 7.46 -12.86
C ARG A 275 24.58 8.49 -13.14
N LYS A 276 24.41 9.35 -14.15
CA LYS A 276 25.39 10.41 -14.47
C LYS A 276 25.29 11.58 -13.50
N SER A 277 24.08 11.96 -13.12
CA SER A 277 23.85 13.02 -12.14
C SER A 277 24.28 12.58 -10.74
N PHE A 278 24.08 11.34 -10.32
CA PHE A 278 24.47 10.81 -9.00
C PHE A 278 25.99 10.92 -8.74
N PHE A 279 26.81 10.77 -9.79
CA PHE A 279 28.26 11.04 -9.71
C PHE A 279 28.60 12.53 -9.51
N ILE A 280 27.74 13.43 -9.98
CA ILE A 280 27.87 14.88 -9.74
C ILE A 280 27.35 15.25 -8.33
N TRP A 281 26.31 14.57 -7.86
CA TRP A 281 25.72 14.78 -6.53
C TRP A 281 26.61 14.33 -5.37
N GLN A 282 27.36 13.23 -5.52
CA GLN A 282 28.35 12.83 -4.50
C GLN A 282 29.56 13.77 -4.46
N THR A 283 29.95 14.37 -5.59
CA THR A 283 31.15 15.24 -5.66
C THR A 283 30.88 16.68 -5.24
N GLN A 284 29.63 17.12 -5.20
CA GLN A 284 29.23 18.45 -4.72
C GLN A 284 28.82 18.50 -3.24
N GLY A 285 28.66 17.35 -2.58
CA GLY A 285 28.39 17.24 -1.14
C GLY A 285 29.63 17.23 -0.23
N ASP A 286 30.83 17.11 -0.80
CA ASP A 286 32.10 16.96 -0.06
C ASP A 286 33.00 18.22 -0.09
N VAL A 287 32.44 19.38 -0.44
CA VAL A 287 33.18 20.66 -0.38
C VAL A 287 32.56 21.57 0.68
N GLY A 288 32.84 21.24 1.94
CA GLY A 288 32.40 22.01 3.10
C GLY A 288 33.05 21.53 4.39
N VAL A 289 34.38 21.69 4.48
CA VAL A 289 35.11 21.79 5.76
C VAL A 289 35.31 23.27 6.08
#